data_AF-A0A370ATK1-F1
#
_entry.id   AF-A0A370ATK1-F1
#
_cell.length_a   1.000
_cell.length_b   1.000
_cell.length_c   1.000
_cell.angle_alpha   90.00
_cell.angle_beta   90.00
_cell.angle_gamma   90.00
#
_symmetry.space_group_name_H-M   'P 1'
#
loop_
_entity.id
_entity.type
_entity.pdbx_description
1 polymer ?
#
loop_
_entity_poly.entity_id
_entity_poly.type
_entity_poly.pdbx_seq_one_letter_code
_entity_poly.pdbx_strand_id
1 'polypeptide(L)' 'MTRHESIRYIHLRAEECGYSAEILDKVRKKLDTLLEEELESLKKISEAAFRTWCTELKE' A
#
# COMPACT_ATOMS: atom_id res chain seq x y z
N MET A 1 -12.94 4.83 10.07
CA MET A 1 -11.99 3.73 9.78
C MET A 1 -10.79 3.91 10.68
N THR A 2 -10.32 2.83 11.28
CA THR A 2 -9.09 2.80 12.07
C THR A 2 -7.87 2.68 11.15
N ARG A 3 -6.68 3.07 11.63
CA ARG A 3 -5.40 2.89 10.92
C ARG A 3 -5.24 1.48 10.37
N HIS A 4 -5.64 0.48 11.16
CA HIS A 4 -5.57 -0.94 10.80
C HIS A 4 -6.42 -1.28 9.56
N GLU A 5 -7.63 -0.71 9.46
CA GLU A 5 -8.50 -0.90 8.29
C GLU A 5 -7.90 -0.25 7.03
N SER A 6 -7.29 0.93 7.16
CA SER A 6 -6.63 1.61 6.04
C SER A 6 -5.45 0.79 5.50
N ILE A 7 -4.60 0.27 6.39
CA ILE A 7 -3.48 -0.60 6.03
C ILE A 7 -3.98 -1.86 5.34
N ARG A 8 -5.00 -2.52 5.90
CA ARG A 8 -5.57 -3.74 5.34
C ARG A 8 -6.18 -3.51 3.96
N TYR A 9 -6.88 -2.40 3.76
CA TYR A 9 -7.45 -2.03 2.46
C TYR A 9 -6.37 -1.86 1.40
N ILE A 10 -5.30 -1.13 1.72
CA ILE A 10 -4.20 -0.88 0.78
C ILE A 10 -3.43 -2.18 0.50
N HIS A 11 -3.22 -3.03 1.51
CA HIS A 11 -2.61 -4.34 1.35
C HIS A 11 -3.43 -5.24 0.41
N LEU A 12 -4.75 -5.28 0.60
CA LEU A 12 -5.65 -6.07 -0.23
C LEU A 12 -5.60 -5.59 -1.70
N ARG A 13 -5.57 -4.27 -1.95
CA ARG A 13 -5.36 -3.73 -3.31
C ARG A 13 -4.05 -4.20 -3.94
N ALA A 14 -2.98 -4.30 -3.16
CA ALA A 14 -1.70 -4.82 -3.66
C ALA A 14 -1.79 -6.32 -3.97
N GLU A 15 -2.51 -7.10 -3.15
CA GLU A 15 -2.78 -8.51 -3.44
C GLU A 15 -3.59 -8.69 -4.73
N GLU A 16 -4.62 -7.87 -4.95
CA GLU A 16 -5.42 -7.90 -6.18
C GLU A 16 -4.63 -7.51 -7.43
N CYS A 17 -3.57 -6.71 -7.30
CA CYS A 17 -2.66 -6.40 -8.41
C CYS A 17 -1.75 -7.59 -8.80
N GLY A 18 -1.76 -8.69 -8.04
CA GLY A 18 -0.94 -9.88 -8.31
C GLY A 18 0.54 -9.70 -7.97
N TYR A 19 0.86 -8.80 -7.03
CA TYR A 19 2.24 -8.60 -6.57
C TYR A 19 2.76 -9.83 -5.81
N SER A 20 4.05 -10.11 -5.97
CA SER A 20 4.73 -11.18 -5.24
C SER A 20 4.71 -10.94 -3.72
N ALA A 21 4.76 -12.01 -2.93
CA ALA A 21 4.77 -11.95 -1.47
C ALA A 21 5.85 -11.01 -0.88
N GLU A 22 7.01 -10.90 -1.54
CA GLU A 22 8.07 -9.97 -1.14
C GLU A 22 7.65 -8.49 -1.25
N ILE A 23 6.95 -8.13 -2.32
CA ILE A 23 6.44 -6.76 -2.52
C ILE A 23 5.33 -6.49 -1.51
N LEU A 24 4.43 -7.45 -1.28
CA LEU A 24 3.36 -7.32 -0.28
C LEU A 24 3.92 -7.11 1.12
N ASP A 25 4.98 -7.85 1.50
CA ASP A 25 5.65 -7.68 2.78
C ASP A 25 6.30 -6.29 2.91
N LYS A 26 6.97 -5.79 1.85
CA LYS A 26 7.53 -4.44 1.82
C LYS A 26 6.44 -3.37 1.91
N VAL A 27 5.35 -3.51 1.15
CA VAL A 27 4.18 -2.63 1.20
C VAL A 27 3.62 -2.61 2.62
N ARG A 28 3.41 -3.77 3.24
CA ARG A 28 2.91 -3.87 4.62
C ARG A 28 3.81 -3.15 5.61
N LYS A 29 5.13 -3.40 5.56
CA LYS A 29 6.12 -2.73 6.42
C LYS A 29 6.11 -1.22 6.21
N LYS A 30 6.02 -0.76 4.96
CA LYS A 30 5.95 0.67 4.65
C LYS A 30 4.66 1.28 5.18
N LEU A 31 3.51 0.64 4.97
CA LEU A 31 2.21 1.07 5.49
C LEU A 31 2.20 1.19 7.03
N ASP A 32 2.93 0.31 7.73
CA ASP A 32 3.08 0.40 9.18
C ASP A 32 3.87 1.63 9.62
N THR A 33 4.86 2.07 8.82
CA THR A 33 5.65 3.28 9.07
C THR A 33 4.97 4.59 8.66
N LEU A 34 3.97 4.54 7.78
CA LEU A 34 3.32 5.72 7.24
C LEU A 34 2.37 6.38 8.25
N LEU A 35 2.19 7.70 8.13
CA LEU A 35 1.23 8.45 8.94
C LEU A 35 -0.20 8.24 8.43
N GLU A 36 -1.20 8.60 9.25
CA GLU A 36 -2.60 8.45 8.85
C GLU A 36 -2.96 9.27 7.60
N GLU A 37 -2.37 10.46 7.46
CA GLU A 37 -2.53 11.34 6.29
C GLU A 37 -1.95 10.72 5.00
N GLU A 38 -0.83 10.02 5.13
CA GLU A 38 -0.19 9.30 4.02
C GLU A 38 -1.03 8.10 3.59
N LEU A 39 -1.58 7.35 4.56
CA LEU A 39 -2.50 6.23 4.31
C LEU A 39 -3.79 6.73 3.63
N GLU A 40 -4.34 7.85 4.08
CA GLU A 40 -5.47 8.54 3.43
C GLU A 40 -5.16 8.93 1.99
N SER A 41 -3.96 9.46 1.73
CA SER A 41 -3.52 9.83 0.39
C SER A 41 -3.38 8.60 -0.51
N LEU A 42 -2.73 7.53 -0.04
CA LEU A 42 -2.59 6.25 -0.75
C LEU A 42 -3.94 5.58 -1.10
N LYS A 43 -4.98 5.81 -0.30
CA LYS A 43 -6.34 5.34 -0.63
C LYS A 43 -6.97 6.14 -1.78
N LYS A 44 -6.60 7.41 -1.94
CA LYS A 44 -7.18 8.35 -2.92
C LYS A 44 -6.43 8.38 -4.24
N ILE A 45 -5.19 7.88 -4.30
CA ILE A 45 -4.43 7.82 -5.55
C ILE A 45 -5.00 6.77 -6.52
N SER A 46 -4.90 7.07 -7.81
CA SER A 46 -5.28 6.18 -8.91
C SER A 46 -4.49 4.86 -8.87
N GLU A 47 -5.07 3.80 -9.43
CA GLU A 47 -4.41 2.49 -9.51
C GLU A 47 -3.03 2.53 -10.17
N ALA A 48 -2.87 3.31 -11.25
CA ALA A 48 -1.58 3.48 -11.90
C ALA A 48 -0.52 4.05 -10.94
N ALA A 49 -0.86 5.10 -10.18
CA ALA A 49 0.03 5.72 -9.21
C ALA A 49 0.33 4.77 -8.03
N PHE A 50 -0.66 4.01 -7.58
CA PHE A 50 -0.47 2.99 -6.56
C PHE A 50 0.49 1.89 -7.02
N ARG A 51 0.36 1.45 -8.28
CA ARG A 51 1.28 0.47 -8.86
C ARG A 51 2.69 1.01 -8.98
N THR A 52 2.85 2.27 -9.40
CA THR A 52 4.16 2.95 -9.41
C THR A 52 4.75 2.96 -8.01
N TRP A 53 4.00 3.40 -7.01
CA TRP A 53 4.45 3.42 -5.61
C TRP A 53 4.87 2.02 -5.11
N CYS A 54 4.09 0.97 -5.40
CA CYS A 54 4.44 -0.40 -5.05
C CYS A 54 5.73 -0.87 -5.73
N THR A 55 5.99 -0.39 -6.96
CA THR A 55 7.17 -0.75 -7.75
C THR A 55 8.41 0.02 -7.28
N GLU A 56 8.26 1.27 -6.84
CA GLU A 56 9.34 2.07 -6.25
C GLU A 56 9.83 1.52 -4.91
N LEU A 57 9.02 0.73 -4.20
CA LEU A 57 9.48 0.00 -3.00
C LEU A 57 10.47 -1.13 -3.31
N LYS A 58 10.67 -1.47 -4.59
CA LYS A 58 11.58 -2.53 -5.00
C LYS A 58 13.06 -2.12 -4.92
N GLU A 59 13.38 -0.82 -4.98
CA GLU A 59 14.75 -0.26 -4.92
C GLU A 59 15.26 0.05 -3.50
#